data_AF-A0A423IFV1-F1
#
_entry.id   AF-A0A423IFV1-F1
#
_cell.length_a   1.000
_cell.length_b   1.000
_cell.length_c   1.000
_cell.angle_alpha   90.00
_cell.angle_beta   90.00
_cell.angle_gamma   90.00
#
_symmetry.space_group_name_H-M   'P 1'
#
loop_
_entity.id
_entity.type
_entity.pdbx_description
1 polymer ?
#
loop_
_entity_poly.entity_id
_entity_poly.type
_entity_poly.pdbx_seq_one_letter_code
_entity_poly.pdbx_strand_id
1 'polypeptide(L)'
;MARLWRYGLLLSRQRHVAEDLVQATCVRALERAGQFVPGTRMDRWLLSILHSIWLNEVRARRVRQGQGLVDAESQLSFDGEHAAQTHVRAAQVIRRVDALPEAQRETVYLAYVEGLSYREVAEVLQVPVGTVMSRLAAARVKLAEYPPLHAVPNPSSGERR
;
A
#
# COMPACT_ATOMS: atom_id res chain seq x y z
N MET A 1 -6.30 12.23 7.19
CA MET A 1 -6.76 10.86 7.57
C MET A 1 -6.94 9.90 6.41
N ALA A 2 -7.55 10.29 5.28
CA ALA A 2 -7.75 9.38 4.15
C ALA A 2 -6.47 8.67 3.65
N ARG A 3 -5.31 9.35 3.68
CA ARG A 3 -4.00 8.78 3.31
C ARG A 3 -3.56 7.65 4.25
N LEU A 4 -3.68 7.85 5.57
CA LEU A 4 -3.34 6.82 6.56
C LEU A 4 -4.26 5.61 6.43
N TRP A 5 -5.56 5.84 6.23
CA TRP A 5 -6.51 4.75 6.04
C TRP A 5 -6.22 3.94 4.78
N ARG A 6 -5.94 4.59 3.66
CA ARG A 6 -5.55 3.89 2.42
C ARG A 6 -4.27 3.08 2.58
N TYR A 7 -3.26 3.63 3.26
CA TYR A 7 -2.03 2.90 3.52
C TYR A 7 -2.25 1.73 4.50
N GLY A 8 -3.02 1.93 5.57
CA GLY A 8 -3.44 0.86 6.47
C GLY A 8 -4.22 -0.25 5.76
N LEU A 9 -5.06 0.10 4.80
CA LEU A 9 -5.80 -0.86 3.97
C LEU A 9 -4.86 -1.62 3.02
N LEU A 10 -3.89 -0.95 2.41
CA LEU A 10 -2.86 -1.59 1.58
C LEU A 10 -2.08 -2.66 2.36
N LEU A 11 -1.72 -2.37 3.61
CA LEU A 11 -0.96 -3.26 4.49
C LEU A 11 -1.82 -4.44 4.96
N SER A 12 -2.99 -4.14 5.54
CA SER A 12 -3.80 -5.15 6.23
C SER A 12 -4.73 -5.94 5.33
N ARG A 13 -5.08 -5.39 4.16
CA ARG A 13 -6.15 -5.89 3.26
C ARG A 13 -7.51 -6.08 3.95
N GLN A 14 -7.70 -5.51 5.13
CA GLN A 14 -8.91 -5.67 5.94
C GLN A 14 -9.34 -4.32 6.49
N ARG A 15 -10.58 -3.91 6.17
CA ARG A 15 -11.09 -2.58 6.54
C ARG A 15 -11.01 -2.31 8.05
N HIS A 16 -11.46 -3.25 8.88
CA HIS A 16 -11.46 -3.07 10.33
C HIS A 16 -10.04 -2.94 10.88
N VAL A 17 -9.10 -3.78 10.42
CA VAL A 17 -7.68 -3.68 10.80
C VAL A 17 -7.08 -2.34 10.37
N ALA A 18 -7.43 -1.85 9.18
CA ALA A 18 -6.97 -0.53 8.72
C ALA A 18 -7.48 0.61 9.62
N GLU A 19 -8.74 0.54 10.06
CA GLU A 19 -9.33 1.52 10.98
C GLU A 19 -8.63 1.49 12.35
N ASP A 20 -8.40 0.30 12.90
CA ASP A 20 -7.66 0.12 14.16
C ASP A 20 -6.22 0.64 14.05
N LEU A 21 -5.54 0.38 12.93
CA LEU A 21 -4.20 0.89 12.66
C LEU A 21 -4.17 2.42 12.60
N VAL A 22 -5.16 3.05 11.96
CA VAL A 22 -5.25 4.52 11.93
C VAL A 22 -5.47 5.08 13.33
N GLN A 23 -6.37 4.48 14.10
CA GLN A 23 -6.62 4.89 15.48
C GLN A 23 -5.35 4.77 16.33
N ALA A 24 -4.70 3.61 16.33
CA ALA A 24 -3.45 3.38 17.05
C ALA A 24 -2.34 4.34 16.62
N THR A 25 -2.27 4.67 15.33
CA THR A 25 -1.33 5.67 14.80
C THR A 25 -1.61 7.05 15.38
N CYS A 26 -2.89 7.47 15.45
CA CYS A 26 -3.26 8.76 16.02
C CYS A 26 -2.92 8.85 17.51
N VAL A 27 -3.25 7.81 18.29
CA VAL A 27 -2.90 7.73 19.72
C VAL A 27 -1.38 7.83 19.90
N ARG A 28 -0.61 7.02 19.17
CA ARG A 28 0.84 7.02 19.25
C ARG A 28 1.47 8.34 18.80
N ALA A 29 0.88 9.00 17.81
CA ALA A 29 1.33 10.31 17.35
C ALA A 29 1.10 11.39 18.41
N LEU A 30 -0.03 11.36 19.12
CA LEU A 30 -0.29 12.28 20.24
C LEU A 30 0.70 12.04 21.40
N GLU A 31 0.94 10.78 21.77
CA GLU A 31 1.94 10.41 22.79
C GLU A 31 3.35 10.89 22.42
N ARG A 32 3.67 10.91 21.12
CA ARG A 32 4.99 11.28 20.59
C ARG A 32 5.02 12.67 19.96
N ALA A 33 4.04 13.52 20.22
CA ALA A 33 3.94 14.82 19.56
C ALA A 33 5.21 15.68 19.72
N GLY A 34 5.91 15.57 20.86
CA GLY A 34 7.18 16.24 21.11
C GLY A 34 8.37 15.76 20.27
N GLN A 35 8.25 14.63 19.56
CA GLN A 35 9.26 14.11 18.64
C GLN A 35 9.06 14.62 17.21
N PHE A 36 7.92 15.26 16.92
CA PHE A 36 7.69 15.86 15.62
C PHE A 36 8.57 17.10 15.46
N VAL A 37 9.29 17.19 14.35
CA VAL A 37 10.13 18.33 14.02
C VAL A 37 9.32 19.31 13.16
N PRO A 38 9.02 20.53 13.65
CA PRO A 38 8.31 21.54 12.88
C PRO A 38 9.01 21.86 11.55
N GLY A 39 8.23 22.11 10.51
CA GLY A 39 8.74 22.32 9.14
C GLY A 39 9.01 21.02 8.37
N THR A 40 8.93 19.86 9.01
CA THR A 40 8.93 18.57 8.32
C THR A 40 7.52 18.11 7.94
N ARG A 41 7.45 17.12 7.05
CA ARG A 41 6.22 16.55 6.52
C ARG A 41 5.49 15.68 7.57
N MET A 42 4.42 16.21 8.15
CA MET A 42 3.58 15.51 9.15
C MET A 42 3.02 14.18 8.62
N ASP A 43 2.56 14.16 7.36
CA ASP A 43 2.05 12.97 6.68
C ASP A 43 3.09 11.84 6.65
N ARG A 44 4.34 12.16 6.31
CA ARG A 44 5.44 11.21 6.30
C ARG A 44 5.69 10.64 7.70
N TRP A 45 5.75 11.50 8.71
CA TRP A 45 5.97 11.08 10.09
C TRP A 45 4.87 10.13 10.58
N LEU A 46 3.60 10.43 10.28
CA LEU A 46 2.47 9.55 10.61
C LEU A 46 2.52 8.22 9.86
N LEU A 47 2.92 8.21 8.58
CA LEU A 47 3.10 6.98 7.80
C LEU A 47 4.22 6.09 8.39
N SER A 48 5.31 6.68 8.87
CA SER A 48 6.37 5.94 9.57
C SER A 48 5.88 5.30 10.87
N ILE A 49 5.05 6.01 11.66
CA ILE A 49 4.43 5.47 12.87
C ILE A 49 3.52 4.30 12.53
N LEU A 50 2.64 4.46 11.53
CA LEU A 50 1.70 3.43 11.08
C LEU A 50 2.44 2.17 10.63
N HIS A 51 3.45 2.31 9.77
CA HIS A 51 4.26 1.20 9.29
C HIS A 51 4.97 0.47 10.45
N SER A 52 5.50 1.22 11.42
CA SER A 52 6.14 0.63 12.60
C SER A 52 5.16 -0.19 13.46
N ILE A 53 3.92 0.30 13.65
CA ILE A 53 2.86 -0.44 14.35
C ILE A 53 2.53 -1.72 13.60
N TRP A 54 2.35 -1.66 12.27
CA TRP A 54 2.09 -2.83 11.44
C TRP A 54 3.19 -3.89 11.54
N LEU A 55 4.46 -3.50 11.41
CA LEU A 55 5.59 -4.44 11.51
C LEU A 55 5.66 -5.13 12.88
N ASN A 56 5.30 -4.43 13.96
CA ASN A 56 5.22 -5.03 15.28
C ASN A 56 4.07 -6.05 15.35
N GLU A 57 2.91 -5.71 14.79
CA GLU A 57 1.74 -6.59 14.76
C GLU A 57 2.00 -7.87 13.95
N VAL A 58 2.59 -7.76 12.76
CA VAL A 58 2.97 -8.92 11.92
C VAL A 58 3.97 -9.81 12.65
N ARG A 59 4.99 -9.22 13.29
CA ARG A 59 5.96 -9.98 14.09
C ARG A 59 5.30 -10.70 15.25
N ALA A 60 4.40 -10.02 15.98
CA ALA A 60 3.69 -10.61 17.10
C ALA A 60 2.75 -11.76 16.66
N ARG A 61 2.07 -11.62 15.51
CA ARG A 61 1.25 -12.68 14.92
C ARG A 61 2.09 -13.91 14.58
N ARG A 62 3.24 -13.71 13.92
CA ARG A 62 4.15 -14.80 13.55
C ARG A 62 4.69 -15.56 14.77
N VAL A 63 4.97 -14.86 15.87
CA VAL A 63 5.41 -15.49 17.13
C VAL A 63 4.27 -16.31 17.76
N ARG A 64 3.05 -15.76 17.83
CA ARG A 64 1.87 -16.46 18.36
C ARG A 64 1.49 -17.70 17.55
N GLN A 65 1.74 -17.69 16.25
CA GLN A 65 1.46 -18.79 15.33
C GLN A 65 2.57 -19.86 15.31
N GLY A 66 3.66 -19.68 16.06
CA GLY A 66 4.68 -20.70 16.33
C GLY A 66 5.38 -21.25 15.08
N GLN A 67 6.42 -20.58 14.58
CA GLN A 67 7.40 -21.08 13.58
C GLN A 67 6.84 -21.78 12.30
N GLY A 68 5.54 -21.73 12.01
CA GLY A 68 4.96 -22.15 10.74
C GLY A 68 5.06 -21.02 9.72
N LEU A 69 5.59 -21.32 8.54
CA LEU A 69 5.47 -20.46 7.36
C LEU A 69 3.98 -20.22 7.11
N VAL A 70 3.48 -19.06 7.54
CA VAL A 70 2.20 -18.57 7.05
C VAL A 70 2.51 -17.90 5.73
N ASP A 71 2.24 -18.62 4.65
CA ASP A 71 2.08 -18.00 3.34
C ASP A 71 0.92 -17.01 3.49
N ALA A 72 1.24 -15.72 3.49
CA ALA A 72 0.26 -14.66 3.65
C ALA A 72 -0.51 -14.46 2.34
N GLU A 73 -1.06 -15.54 1.78
CA GLU A 73 -2.17 -15.47 0.84
C GLU A 73 -3.47 -15.40 1.62
N SER A 74 -3.67 -14.30 2.35
CA SER A 74 -5.03 -13.83 2.59
C SER A 74 -5.55 -13.27 1.28
N GLN A 75 -6.08 -14.18 0.45
CA GLN A 75 -7.00 -13.83 -0.64
C GLN A 75 -8.28 -13.29 0.00
N LEU A 76 -8.30 -11.99 0.24
CA LEU A 76 -9.53 -11.23 0.21
C LEU A 76 -9.49 -10.43 -1.08
N SER A 77 -10.35 -10.84 -2.02
CA SER A 77 -10.72 -10.01 -3.15
C SER A 77 -11.11 -8.64 -2.60
N PHE A 78 -10.35 -7.64 -3.01
CA PHE A 78 -10.74 -6.26 -2.82
C PHE A 78 -12.10 -6.10 -3.51
N ASP A 79 -13.16 -5.86 -2.73
CA ASP A 79 -14.43 -5.33 -3.25
C ASP A 79 -14.18 -3.91 -3.76
N GLY A 80 -13.52 -3.83 -4.91
CA GLY A 80 -13.42 -2.64 -5.73
C GLY A 80 -14.72 -2.30 -6.46
N GLU A 81 -15.84 -2.94 -6.06
CA GLU A 81 -17.15 -2.86 -6.70
C GLU A 81 -17.86 -1.50 -6.45
N HIS A 82 -17.29 -0.59 -5.65
CA HIS A 82 -17.88 0.74 -5.42
C HIS A 82 -17.19 1.92 -6.11
N ALA A 83 -16.54 1.68 -7.25
CA ALA A 83 -16.13 2.74 -8.18
C ALA A 83 -16.47 2.36 -9.63
N ALA A 84 -17.73 2.02 -9.88
CA ALA A 84 -18.21 1.66 -11.20
C ALA A 84 -18.27 2.90 -12.13
N GLN A 85 -17.75 2.69 -13.35
CA GLN A 85 -17.99 3.42 -14.61
C GLN A 85 -16.98 4.46 -15.13
N THR A 86 -15.88 4.78 -14.44
CA THR A 86 -14.81 5.61 -15.07
C THR A 86 -13.43 4.95 -15.21
N HIS A 87 -13.00 3.97 -14.39
CA HIS A 87 -11.60 3.49 -14.50
C HIS A 87 -11.39 1.96 -14.42
N VAL A 88 -11.86 1.23 -15.44
CA VAL A 88 -11.47 -0.19 -15.65
C VAL A 88 -9.93 -0.35 -15.69
N ARG A 89 -9.22 0.62 -16.27
CA ARG A 89 -7.75 0.65 -16.29
C ARG A 89 -7.15 0.84 -14.90
N ALA A 90 -7.69 1.72 -14.06
CA ALA A 90 -7.18 1.89 -12.69
C ALA A 90 -7.42 0.63 -11.87
N ALA A 91 -8.58 -0.02 -12.00
CA ALA A 91 -8.85 -1.31 -11.36
C ALA A 91 -7.86 -2.40 -11.82
N GLN A 92 -7.53 -2.45 -13.11
CA GLN A 92 -6.51 -3.37 -13.63
C GLN A 92 -5.10 -3.05 -13.10
N VAL A 93 -4.72 -1.78 -12.99
CA VAL A 93 -3.43 -1.36 -12.40
C VAL A 93 -3.36 -1.76 -10.93
N ILE A 94 -4.42 -1.48 -10.16
CA ILE A 94 -4.52 -1.84 -8.74
C ILE A 94 -4.34 -3.34 -8.56
N ARG A 95 -5.05 -4.17 -9.33
CA ARG A 95 -4.90 -5.63 -9.29
C ARG A 95 -3.47 -6.11 -9.55
N ARG A 96 -2.77 -5.51 -10.52
CA ARG A 96 -1.37 -5.86 -10.84
C ARG A 96 -0.42 -5.47 -9.71
N VAL A 97 -0.64 -4.31 -9.10
CA VAL A 97 0.13 -3.85 -7.94
C VAL A 97 -0.16 -4.72 -6.71
N ASP A 98 -1.39 -5.18 -6.53
CA ASP A 98 -1.78 -6.09 -5.45
C ASP A 98 -1.10 -7.46 -5.54
N ALA A 99 -0.84 -7.94 -6.76
CA ALA A 99 -0.10 -9.18 -7.01
C ALA A 99 1.40 -9.09 -6.72
N LEU A 100 1.95 -7.89 -6.48
CA LEU A 100 3.35 -7.75 -6.08
C LEU A 100 3.55 -8.30 -4.66
N PRO A 101 4.75 -8.85 -4.35
CA PRO A 101 5.17 -9.10 -2.97
C PRO A 101 4.97 -7.88 -2.09
N GLU A 102 4.57 -8.08 -0.83
CA GLU A 102 4.18 -7.00 0.11
C GLU A 102 5.19 -5.84 0.13
N ALA A 103 6.47 -6.15 0.36
CA ALA A 103 7.52 -5.15 0.40
C ALA A 103 7.68 -4.33 -0.89
N GLN A 104 7.41 -4.93 -2.06
CA GLN A 104 7.44 -4.24 -3.36
C GLN A 104 6.20 -3.37 -3.53
N ARG A 105 5.02 -3.88 -3.19
CA ARG A 105 3.74 -3.16 -3.22
C ARG A 105 3.77 -1.91 -2.34
N GLU A 106 4.25 -2.03 -1.11
CA GLU A 106 4.41 -0.89 -0.20
C GLU A 106 5.35 0.18 -0.78
N THR A 107 6.49 -0.25 -1.34
CA THR A 107 7.48 0.65 -1.93
C THR A 107 6.90 1.40 -3.14
N VAL A 108 6.16 0.70 -4.00
CA VAL A 108 5.45 1.29 -5.16
C VAL A 108 4.39 2.28 -4.71
N TYR A 109 3.57 1.92 -3.71
CA TYR A 109 2.51 2.80 -3.20
C TYR A 109 3.09 4.10 -2.61
N LEU A 110 4.09 3.99 -1.73
CA LEU A 110 4.68 5.18 -1.10
C LEU A 110 5.39 6.09 -2.12
N ALA A 111 6.07 5.52 -3.11
CA ALA A 111 6.79 6.30 -4.12
C ALA A 111 5.84 6.95 -5.14
N TYR A 112 4.89 6.20 -5.70
CA TYR A 112 4.11 6.65 -6.86
C TYR A 112 2.70 7.14 -6.52
N VAL A 113 2.08 6.62 -5.46
CA VAL A 113 0.74 7.05 -5.03
C VAL A 113 0.83 8.16 -4.00
N GLU A 114 1.69 8.00 -3.00
CA GLU A 114 1.90 9.03 -1.97
C GLU A 114 2.89 10.12 -2.38
N GLY A 115 3.63 9.90 -3.48
CA GLY A 115 4.55 10.87 -4.07
C GLY A 115 5.79 11.15 -3.23
N LEU A 116 6.19 10.22 -2.35
CA LEU A 116 7.37 10.37 -1.52
C LEU A 116 8.65 10.15 -2.33
N SER A 117 9.69 10.95 -2.03
CA SER A 117 11.03 10.69 -2.57
C SER A 117 11.58 9.35 -2.06
N TYR A 118 12.55 8.75 -2.76
CA TYR A 118 13.10 7.45 -2.36
C TYR A 118 13.74 7.47 -0.97
N ARG A 119 14.31 8.61 -0.55
CA ARG A 119 14.82 8.81 0.81
C ARG A 119 13.69 8.84 1.83
N GLU A 120 12.56 9.47 1.49
CA GLU A 120 11.39 9.48 2.35
C GLU A 120 10.75 8.11 2.49
N VAL A 121 10.64 7.35 1.40
CA VAL A 121 10.18 5.96 1.41
C VAL A 121 11.09 5.10 2.28
N ALA A 122 12.41 5.25 2.14
CA ALA A 122 13.41 4.53 2.94
C ALA A 122 13.21 4.78 4.45
N GLU A 123 12.95 6.03 4.84
CA GLU A 123 12.67 6.39 6.24
C GLU A 123 11.30 5.91 6.72
N VAL A 124 10.26 5.86 5.88
CA VAL A 124 8.96 5.27 6.26
C VAL A 124 9.09 3.76 6.48
N LEU A 125 9.76 3.07 5.56
CA LEU A 125 9.92 1.61 5.56
C LEU A 125 11.05 1.12 6.46
N GLN A 126 11.86 2.03 7.03
CA GLN A 126 13.02 1.70 7.86
C GLN A 126 14.02 0.76 7.15
N VAL A 127 14.32 1.05 5.87
CA VAL A 127 15.27 0.28 5.04
C VAL A 127 16.28 1.19 4.34
N PRO A 128 17.44 0.69 3.88
CA PRO A 128 18.37 1.47 3.07
C PRO A 128 17.75 1.97 1.76
N VAL A 129 18.13 3.16 1.28
CA VAL A 129 17.64 3.72 0.01
C VAL A 129 17.95 2.82 -1.20
N GLY A 130 19.08 2.10 -1.18
CA GLY A 130 19.39 1.11 -2.21
C GLY A 130 18.38 -0.04 -2.26
N THR A 131 17.78 -0.41 -1.12
CA THR A 131 16.70 -1.40 -1.04
C THR A 131 15.41 -0.89 -1.64
N VAL A 132 15.11 0.40 -1.49
CA VAL A 132 13.97 1.04 -2.17
C VAL A 132 14.16 0.94 -3.68
N MET A 133 15.35 1.30 -4.18
CA MET A 133 15.66 1.24 -5.61
C MET A 133 15.56 -0.19 -6.17
N SER A 134 16.11 -1.19 -5.48
CA SER A 134 16.06 -2.58 -5.92
C SER A 134 14.63 -3.14 -5.89
N ARG A 135 13.83 -2.80 -4.86
CA ARG A 135 12.39 -3.17 -4.79
C ARG A 135 11.59 -2.56 -5.94
N LEU A 136 11.83 -1.28 -6.26
CA LEU A 136 11.17 -0.61 -7.39
C LEU A 136 11.60 -1.17 -8.74
N ALA A 137 12.87 -1.55 -8.90
CA ALA A 137 13.34 -2.22 -10.10
C ALA A 137 12.67 -3.59 -10.28
N ALA A 138 12.65 -4.42 -9.24
CA ALA A 138 11.98 -5.72 -9.26
C ALA A 138 10.47 -5.60 -9.51
N ALA A 139 9.81 -4.61 -8.89
CA ALA A 139 8.40 -4.33 -9.12
C ALA A 139 8.11 -3.98 -10.59
N ARG A 140 8.94 -3.11 -11.21
CA ARG A 140 8.79 -2.74 -12.62
C ARG A 140 8.94 -3.94 -13.56
N VAL A 141 9.90 -4.83 -13.29
CA VAL A 141 10.07 -6.06 -14.07
C VAL A 141 8.80 -6.93 -14.00
N LYS A 142 8.30 -7.19 -12.79
CA LYS A 142 7.06 -7.97 -12.60
C LYS A 142 5.84 -7.32 -13.25
N LEU A 143 5.71 -6.00 -13.15
CA LEU A 143 4.59 -5.28 -13.77
C LEU A 143 4.67 -5.30 -15.31
N ALA A 144 5.87 -5.39 -15.88
CA ALA A 144 6.09 -5.46 -17.33
C ALA A 144 5.73 -6.84 -17.93
N GLU A 145 5.65 -7.90 -17.12
CA GLU A 145 5.17 -9.22 -17.56
C GLU A 145 3.68 -9.22 -17.90
N TYR A 146 2.91 -8.25 -17.39
CA TYR A 146 1.50 -8.15 -17.70
C TYR A 146 1.27 -7.55 -19.09
N PRO A 147 0.31 -8.07 -19.88
CA PRO A 147 -0.07 -7.48 -21.16
C PRO A 147 -0.41 -5.99 -21.03
N PRO A 148 -0.25 -5.17 -22.09
CA PRO A 148 -0.67 -3.77 -22.08
C PRO A 148 -2.12 -3.61 -21.59
N LEU A 149 -2.40 -2.52 -20.87
CA LEU A 149 -3.75 -2.23 -20.40
C LEU A 149 -4.63 -1.84 -21.61
N HIS A 150 -5.40 -2.79 -22.11
CA HIS A 150 -6.32 -2.53 -23.22
C HIS A 150 -7.51 -1.66 -22.76
N ALA A 151 -7.98 -0.77 -23.64
CA ALA A 151 -9.26 -0.10 -23.45
C ALA A 151 -10.39 -1.14 -23.59
N VAL A 152 -11.46 -1.02 -22.80
CA VAL A 152 -12.70 -1.74 -23.10
C VAL A 152 -13.20 -1.28 -24.48
N PRO A 153 -13.57 -2.18 -25.40
CA PRO A 153 -14.21 -1.80 -26.65
C PRO A 153 -15.49 -1.02 -26.33
N ASN A 154 -15.64 0.17 -26.89
CA ASN A 154 -16.82 1.00 -26.68
C ASN A 154 -18.04 0.28 -27.29
N PRO A 155 -19.11 -0.05 -26.53
CA PRO A 155 -20.29 -0.71 -27.07
C PRO A 155 -21.21 0.28 -27.81
N SER A 156 -20.64 1.14 -28.65
CA SER A 156 -21.37 2.14 -29.45
C SER A 156 -20.90 2.16 -30.90
N SER A 157 -21.00 1.01 -31.56
CA SER A 157 -21.17 0.94 -33.01
C SER A 157 -22.26 -0.07 -33.37
N GLY A 158 -23.32 -0.05 -32.57
CA GLY A 158 -24.62 -0.64 -32.90
C GLY A 158 -25.63 0.48 -33.15
N GLU A 159 -25.51 1.20 -34.27
CA GLU A 159 -26.64 1.96 -34.82
C GLU A 159 -26.79 1.70 -36.32
N ARG A 160 -27.81 0.89 -36.61
CA ARG A 160 -28.86 1.14 -37.60
C ARG A 160 -28.38 1.63 -38.97
N ARG A 161 -28.32 0.71 -39.94
CA ARG A 161 -29.17 0.72 -41.14
C ARG A 161 -29.01 -0.59 -41.91
#